data_AF-A0A7C7XVT9-F1
#
_entry.id   AF-A0A7C7XVT9-F1
#
_cell.length_a   1.000
_cell.length_b   1.000
_cell.length_c   1.000
_cell.angle_alpha   90.00
_cell.angle_beta   90.00
_cell.angle_gamma   90.00
#
_symmetry.space_group_name_H-M   'P 1'
#
loop_
_entity.id
_entity.type
_entity.pdbx_description
1 polymer ?
#
loop_
_entity_poly.entity_id
_entity_poly.type
_entity_poly.pdbx_seq_one_letter_code
_entity_poly.pdbx_strand_id
1 'polypeptide(L)'
;MEKLKKKWGIDTLFQFIIIFIVFGVTGSVSAKLSGPVTEYLNLNSLPTLIYWPIRIIILFPIYQVLIVWFGFCFGVLVSILTFQKDTFIFNFFYKMSIMMSKKMIKLLSFGYLFK
;
A
#
# COMPACT_ATOMS: atom_id res chain seq x y z
N MET A 1 5.59 -12.72 -16.71
CA MET A 1 4.14 -12.55 -16.40
C MET A 1 3.58 -13.68 -15.53
N GLU A 2 3.85 -14.95 -15.85
CA GLU A 2 3.22 -16.09 -15.17
C GLU A 2 3.50 -16.20 -13.66
N LYS A 3 4.72 -15.92 -13.18
CA LYS A 3 5.06 -15.98 -11.75
C LYS A 3 4.26 -14.99 -10.89
N LEU A 4 4.00 -13.79 -11.40
CA LEU A 4 3.20 -12.76 -10.70
C LEU A 4 1.71 -13.10 -10.72
N LYS A 5 1.21 -13.53 -11.89
CA LYS A 5 -0.17 -14.01 -12.03
C LYS A 5 -0.46 -15.17 -11.09
N LYS A 6 0.42 -16.18 -11.03
CA LYS A 6 0.26 -17.36 -10.18
C LYS A 6 0.41 -17.05 -8.68
N LYS A 7 1.21 -16.04 -8.32
CA LYS A 7 1.40 -15.61 -6.91
C LYS A 7 0.21 -14.84 -6.35
N TRP A 8 -0.48 -14.08 -7.20
CA TRP A 8 -1.54 -13.16 -6.79
C TRP A 8 -2.92 -13.49 -7.36
N GLY A 9 -3.05 -14.51 -8.20
CA GLY A 9 -4.31 -14.90 -8.84
C GLY A 9 -4.82 -13.91 -9.88
N ILE A 10 -3.92 -13.18 -10.56
CA ILE A 10 -4.33 -12.21 -11.59
C ILE A 10 -4.58 -12.97 -12.90
N ASP A 11 -5.83 -13.11 -13.27
CA ASP A 11 -6.23 -13.88 -14.45
C ASP A 11 -6.37 -12.97 -15.68
N THR A 12 -6.90 -11.75 -15.50
CA THR A 12 -7.30 -10.86 -16.60
C THR A 12 -6.44 -9.60 -16.69
N LEU A 13 -6.32 -9.05 -17.91
CA LEU A 13 -5.66 -7.75 -18.14
C LEU A 13 -6.42 -6.60 -17.46
N PHE A 14 -7.74 -6.72 -17.35
CA PHE A 14 -8.60 -5.74 -16.69
C PHE A 14 -8.24 -5.56 -15.20
N GLN A 15 -8.03 -6.66 -14.47
CA GLN A 15 -7.56 -6.62 -13.08
C GLN A 15 -6.21 -5.90 -12.95
N PHE A 16 -5.30 -6.13 -13.90
CA PHE A 16 -3.99 -5.47 -13.91
C PHE A 16 -4.11 -3.95 -14.08
N ILE A 17 -4.96 -3.49 -15.00
CA ILE A 17 -5.21 -2.05 -15.21
C ILE A 17 -5.77 -1.42 -13.94
N ILE A 18 -6.75 -2.04 -13.29
CA ILE A 18 -7.34 -1.54 -12.04
C ILE A 18 -6.26 -1.44 -10.96
N ILE A 19 -5.43 -2.48 -10.81
CA ILE A 19 -4.34 -2.46 -9.83
C ILE A 19 -3.40 -1.27 -10.07
N PHE A 20 -3.03 -1.00 -11.33
CA PHE A 20 -2.19 0.15 -11.67
C PHE A 20 -2.86 1.49 -11.35
N ILE A 21 -4.15 1.63 -11.63
CA ILE A 21 -4.91 2.84 -11.31
C ILE A 21 -4.93 3.05 -9.79
N VAL A 22 -5.25 2.01 -9.01
CA VAL A 22 -5.25 2.08 -7.55
C VAL A 22 -3.89 2.50 -7.03
N PHE A 23 -2.79 1.93 -7.55
CA PHE A 23 -1.44 2.35 -7.16
C PHE A 23 -1.15 3.81 -7.50
N GLY A 24 -1.54 4.27 -8.69
CA GLY A 24 -1.35 5.67 -9.11
C GLY A 24 -2.09 6.66 -8.21
N VAL A 25 -3.36 6.36 -7.88
CA VAL A 25 -4.17 7.19 -6.98
C VAL A 25 -3.58 7.17 -5.57
N THR A 26 -3.34 5.98 -5.02
CA THR A 26 -2.80 5.83 -3.66
C THR A 26 -1.44 6.50 -3.52
N GLY A 27 -0.56 6.35 -4.52
CA GLY A 27 0.75 6.99 -4.59
C GLY A 27 0.64 8.52 -4.57
N SER A 28 -0.21 9.08 -5.43
CA SER A 28 -0.45 10.53 -5.49
C SER A 28 -0.99 11.10 -4.18
N VAL A 29 -1.95 10.41 -3.55
CA VAL A 29 -2.53 10.82 -2.26
C VAL A 29 -1.48 10.74 -1.14
N SER A 30 -0.68 9.68 -1.11
CA SER A 30 0.40 9.54 -0.12
C SER A 30 1.48 10.61 -0.24
N ALA A 31 1.81 11.04 -1.47
CA ALA A 31 2.76 12.12 -1.70
C ALA A 31 2.23 13.46 -1.15
N LYS A 32 0.95 13.76 -1.37
CA LYS A 32 0.29 14.94 -0.80
C LYS A 32 0.20 14.89 0.73
N LEU A 33 -0.06 13.71 1.31
CA LEU A 33 -0.09 13.52 2.77
C LEU A 33 1.30 13.63 3.41
N SER A 34 2.38 13.40 2.65
CA SER A 34 3.72 13.41 3.21
C SER A 34 4.13 14.75 3.82
N GLY A 35 3.74 15.87 3.21
CA GLY A 35 4.02 17.23 3.68
C GLY A 35 3.40 17.53 5.06
N PRO A 36 2.07 17.50 5.21
CA PRO A 36 1.41 17.81 6.48
C PRO A 36 1.82 16.84 7.59
N VAL A 37 2.08 15.57 7.28
CA VAL A 37 2.57 14.60 8.28
C VAL A 37 3.96 14.99 8.79
N THR A 38 4.87 15.41 7.92
CA THR A 38 6.22 15.83 8.34
C THR A 38 6.23 17.13 9.14
N GLU A 39 5.32 18.04 8.81
CA GLU A 39 5.17 19.32 9.50
C GLU A 39 4.49 19.16 10.87
N TYR A 40 3.41 18.38 10.95
CA TYR A 40 2.74 18.04 12.20
C TYR A 40 3.68 17.40 13.23
N LEU A 41 4.60 16.58 12.76
CA LEU A 41 5.58 15.89 13.60
C LEU A 41 6.85 16.71 13.88
N ASN A 42 6.90 17.96 13.41
CA ASN A 42 8.03 18.89 13.58
C ASN A 42 9.39 18.27 13.20
N LEU A 43 9.41 17.38 12.19
CA LEU A 43 10.64 16.68 11.78
C LEU A 43 11.66 17.62 11.12
N ASN A 44 11.28 18.87 10.83
CA ASN A 44 12.10 19.88 10.17
C ASN A 44 13.32 20.32 11.00
N SER A 45 13.33 20.07 12.31
CA SER A 45 14.46 20.35 13.19
C SER A 45 15.52 19.24 13.21
N LEU A 46 15.23 18.08 12.60
CA LEU A 46 16.15 16.95 12.57
C LEU A 46 17.19 17.10 11.45
N PRO A 47 18.42 16.59 11.66
CA PRO A 47 19.40 16.47 10.59
C PRO A 47 18.82 15.69 9.40
N THR A 48 19.10 16.14 8.18
CA THR A 48 18.61 15.52 6.94
C THR A 48 18.84 14.00 6.88
N LEU A 49 19.95 13.53 7.46
CA LEU A 49 20.30 12.11 7.52
C LEU A 49 19.33 11.28 8.37
N ILE A 50 18.76 11.86 9.43
CA ILE A 50 17.81 11.21 10.37
C ILE A 50 16.37 11.46 9.92
N TYR A 51 16.11 12.63 9.31
CA TYR A 51 14.83 13.01 8.76
C TYR A 51 14.25 11.98 7.78
N TRP A 52 15.05 11.55 6.79
CA TRP A 52 14.57 10.65 5.72
C TRP A 52 14.16 9.25 6.24
N PRO A 53 14.97 8.54 7.05
CA PRO A 53 14.58 7.24 7.61
C PRO A 53 13.31 7.32 8.47
N ILE A 54 13.21 8.31 9.36
CA ILE A 54 12.04 8.48 10.22
C ILE A 54 10.80 8.78 9.38
N ARG A 55 10.92 9.66 8.39
CA ARG A 55 9.84 9.96 7.45
C ARG A 55 9.33 8.70 6.77
N ILE A 56 10.21 7.83 6.26
CA ILE A 56 9.81 6.57 5.61
C ILE A 56 9.08 5.64 6.59
N ILE A 57 9.59 5.50 7.82
CA ILE A 57 8.99 4.64 8.85
C ILE A 57 7.58 5.09 9.20
N ILE A 58 7.34 6.41 9.27
CA ILE A 58 6.04 6.98 9.64
C ILE A 58 5.06 7.01 8.46
N LEU A 59 5.55 7.32 7.25
CA LEU A 59 4.71 7.30 6.04
C LEU A 59 4.27 5.89 5.68
N PHE A 60 5.09 4.88 5.97
CA PHE A 60 4.77 3.49 5.64
C PHE A 60 3.42 3.02 6.19
N PRO A 61 3.11 3.10 7.51
CA PRO A 61 1.83 2.66 8.03
C PRO A 61 0.65 3.45 7.44
N ILE A 62 0.82 4.75 7.20
CA ILE A 62 -0.18 5.57 6.51
C ILE A 62 -0.44 5.01 5.10
N TYR A 63 0.62 4.72 4.35
CA TYR A 63 0.52 4.13 3.02
C TYR A 63 -0.18 2.76 3.04
N GLN A 64 0.10 1.92 4.04
CA GLN A 64 -0.55 0.61 4.17
C GLN A 64 -2.06 0.74 4.41
N VAL A 65 -2.50 1.72 5.20
CA VAL A 65 -3.92 2.01 5.42
C VAL A 65 -4.57 2.53 4.13
N LEU A 66 -3.91 3.48 3.44
CA LEU A 66 -4.42 4.03 2.18
C LEU A 66 -4.60 2.95 1.11
N ILE A 67 -3.63 2.04 0.97
CA ILE A 67 -3.73 0.92 0.02
C ILE A 67 -4.96 0.06 0.28
N VAL A 68 -5.23 -0.29 1.55
CA VAL A 68 -6.41 -1.10 1.90
C VAL A 68 -7.69 -0.33 1.64
N TRP A 69 -7.71 0.96 1.98
CA TRP A 69 -8.85 1.84 1.76
C TRP A 69 -9.19 1.96 0.26
N PHE A 70 -8.22 2.32 -0.57
CA PHE A 70 -8.44 2.43 -2.01
C PHE A 70 -8.74 1.07 -2.65
N GLY A 71 -8.12 -0.01 -2.17
CA GLY A 71 -8.48 -1.37 -2.59
C GLY A 71 -9.94 -1.72 -2.31
N PHE A 72 -10.48 -1.28 -1.17
CA PHE A 72 -11.90 -1.43 -0.84
C PHE A 72 -12.79 -0.58 -1.75
N CYS A 73 -12.49 0.73 -1.90
CA CYS A 73 -13.26 1.63 -2.76
C CYS A 73 -13.32 1.12 -4.21
N PHE A 74 -12.18 0.71 -4.78
CA PHE A 74 -12.13 0.19 -6.15
C PHE A 74 -12.77 -1.19 -6.28
N GLY A 75 -12.70 -2.06 -5.26
CA GLY A 75 -13.45 -3.32 -5.25
C GLY A 75 -14.96 -3.10 -5.34
N VAL A 76 -15.49 -2.12 -4.61
CA VAL A 76 -16.91 -1.72 -4.70
C VAL A 76 -17.24 -1.12 -6.07
N LEU A 77 -16.42 -0.19 -6.58
CA LEU A 77 -16.63 0.43 -7.88
C LEU A 77 -16.63 -0.60 -9.02
N VAL A 78 -15.67 -1.52 -9.02
CA VAL A 78 -15.61 -2.60 -10.01
C VAL A 78 -16.84 -3.49 -9.90
N SER A 79 -17.26 -3.82 -8.66
CA SER A 79 -18.47 -4.64 -8.46
C SER A 79 -19.73 -4.00 -9.02
N ILE A 80 -19.84 -2.66 -8.90
CA ILE A 80 -20.96 -1.90 -9.47
C ILE A 80 -20.89 -1.89 -11.00
N LEU A 81 -19.70 -1.66 -11.57
CA LEU A 81 -19.51 -1.58 -13.03
C LEU A 81 -19.69 -2.91 -13.75
N THR A 82 -19.28 -4.02 -13.13
CA THR A 82 -19.42 -5.37 -13.71
C THR A 82 -20.75 -6.03 -13.34
N PHE A 83 -21.55 -5.39 -12.47
CA PHE A 83 -22.77 -5.96 -11.89
C PHE A 83 -22.56 -7.33 -11.21
N GLN A 84 -21.32 -7.61 -10.79
CA GLN A 84 -20.90 -8.86 -10.16
C GLN A 84 -20.06 -8.55 -8.93
N LYS A 85 -20.13 -9.39 -7.90
CA LYS A 85 -19.34 -9.17 -6.68
C LYS A 85 -17.86 -9.42 -6.96
N ASP A 86 -17.05 -8.37 -6.99
CA ASP A 86 -15.59 -8.46 -7.03
C ASP A 86 -15.02 -8.43 -5.61
N THR A 87 -14.45 -9.55 -5.19
CA THR A 87 -13.64 -9.63 -3.95
C THR A 87 -12.15 -9.62 -4.24
N PHE A 88 -11.76 -9.70 -5.51
CA PHE A 88 -10.37 -9.88 -5.92
C PHE A 88 -9.54 -8.63 -5.61
N ILE A 89 -10.01 -7.45 -6.03
CA ILE A 89 -9.26 -6.20 -5.90
C ILE A 89 -8.98 -5.89 -4.43
N PHE A 90 -9.99 -5.98 -3.57
CA PHE A 90 -9.81 -5.78 -2.12
C PHE A 90 -8.85 -6.81 -1.53
N ASN A 91 -9.04 -8.10 -1.80
CA ASN A 91 -8.21 -9.17 -1.24
C ASN A 91 -6.75 -9.06 -1.69
N PHE A 92 -6.52 -8.64 -2.93
CA PHE A 92 -5.18 -8.39 -3.46
C PHE A 92 -4.45 -7.33 -2.62
N PHE A 93 -5.06 -6.15 -2.45
CA PHE A 93 -4.45 -5.04 -1.71
C PHE A 93 -4.34 -5.31 -0.20
N TYR A 94 -5.34 -5.98 0.37
CA TYR A 94 -5.30 -6.41 1.77
C TYR A 94 -4.15 -7.39 2.04
N LYS A 95 -4.04 -8.45 1.25
CA LYS A 95 -2.96 -9.44 1.37
C LYS A 95 -1.59 -8.81 1.15
N MET A 96 -1.50 -7.88 0.20
CA MET A 96 -0.27 -7.15 -0.06
C MET A 96 0.14 -6.26 1.11
N SER A 97 -0.80 -5.50 1.67
CA SER A 97 -0.55 -4.62 2.82
C SER A 97 -0.05 -5.40 4.03
N ILE A 98 -0.66 -6.56 4.32
CA ILE A 98 -0.20 -7.46 5.40
C ILE A 98 1.19 -8.00 5.09
N MET A 99 1.45 -8.46 3.87
CA MET A 99 2.75 -9.02 3.49
C MET A 99 3.87 -7.98 3.62
N MET A 100 3.62 -6.75 3.18
CA MET A 100 4.58 -5.64 3.31
C MET A 100 4.82 -5.28 4.77
N SER A 101 3.75 -5.18 5.56
CA SER A 101 3.84 -4.88 6.99
C SER A 101 4.64 -5.93 7.74
N LYS A 102 4.37 -7.23 7.52
CA LYS A 102 5.14 -8.33 8.10
C LYS A 102 6.63 -8.29 7.71
N LYS A 103 6.92 -8.00 6.44
CA LYS A 103 8.31 -7.85 5.97
C LYS A 103 9.00 -6.66 6.63
N MET A 104 8.31 -5.53 6.77
CA MET A 104 8.88 -4.35 7.41
C MET A 104 9.15 -4.58 8.90
N ILE A 105 8.23 -5.20 9.63
CA ILE A 105 8.46 -5.56 11.03
C ILE A 105 9.65 -6.52 11.16
N LYS A 106 9.75 -7.52 10.27
CA LYS A 106 10.90 -8.43 10.24
C LYS A 106 12.22 -7.69 9.96
N LEU A 107 12.21 -6.72 9.05
CA LEU A 107 13.36 -5.88 8.72
C LEU A 107 13.79 -5.02 9.93
N LEU A 108 12.84 -4.30 10.54
CA LEU A 108 13.10 -3.45 11.71
C LEU A 108 13.55 -4.26 12.93
N SER A 109 13.05 -5.48 13.06
CA SER A 109 13.44 -6.40 14.11
C SER A 109 14.78 -7.13 13.85
N PHE A 110 15.47 -6.87 12.73
CA PHE A 110 16.66 -7.65 12.31
C PHE A 110 16.43 -9.17 12.32
N GLY A 111 15.19 -9.62 12.10
CA GLY A 111 14.84 -11.04 12.10
C GLY A 111 14.65 -11.68 13.49
N TYR A 112 14.69 -10.92 14.59
CA TYR A 112 14.58 -11.47 15.95
C TYR A 112 13.14 -11.84 16.38
N LEU A 113 12.13 -11.07 15.95
CA LEU A 113 10.73 -11.22 16.40
C LEU A 113 9.90 -12.26 15.60
N PHE A 114 10.42 -12.77 14.48
CA PHE A 114 9.70 -13.72 13.62
C PHE A 114 10.67 -14.77 13.06
N LYS A 115 11.02 -15.73 13.92
CA LYS A 115 11.62 -17.00 13.52
C LYS A 115 10.53 -18.01 13.19
#